data_AF-A0A430SDX9-F1
#
_entry.id   AF-A0A430SDX9-F1
#
_cell.length_a   1.000
_cell.length_b   1.000
_cell.length_c   1.000
_cell.angle_alpha   90.00
_cell.angle_beta   90.00
_cell.angle_gamma   90.00
#
_symmetry.space_group_name_H-M   'P 1'
#
loop_
_entity.id
_entity.type
_entity.pdbx_description
1 polymer ?
#
loop_
_entity_poly.entity_id
_entity_poly.type
_entity_poly.pdbx_seq_one_letter_code
_entity_poly.pdbx_strand_id
1 'polypeptide(L)'
;WWAGVERAYRGRPLAEWEKGLAWALERWDIPFEAFLHMREGFQTDLGPVRLGTEAELLRYCYQVAGTVGRMMTPIAGGGKEAEARAVKLGQAMQLTNILRDVGEDLERDRVYLPLDLLRAHGVEVEDLRAGRVTPGYRALMAHLEGKARALYREGLAGLGHLKVGRAAIALAALQYRGILDKLRLSGYDNLGRRAHLKAWERALLLPKAFLAARFPPRPEGSP
;
A
#
# COMPACT_ATOMS: atom_id res chain seq x y z
N TRP A 1 21.35 -5.37 1.21
CA TRP A 1 20.02 -6.05 1.21
C TRP A 1 19.87 -7.01 0.04
N TRP A 2 19.88 -6.56 -1.23
CA TRP A 2 19.61 -7.42 -2.39
C TRP A 2 20.47 -8.71 -2.45
N ALA A 3 21.78 -8.59 -2.29
CA ALA A 3 22.67 -9.76 -2.26
C ALA A 3 22.32 -10.77 -1.14
N GLY A 4 21.70 -10.31 -0.05
CA GLY A 4 21.20 -11.18 1.01
C GLY A 4 19.94 -11.95 0.62
N VAL A 5 19.04 -11.33 -0.15
CA VAL A 5 17.89 -12.03 -0.77
C VAL A 5 18.40 -13.12 -1.72
N GLU A 6 19.34 -12.78 -2.61
CA GLU A 6 19.92 -13.76 -3.55
C GLU A 6 20.61 -14.92 -2.82
N ARG A 7 21.32 -14.63 -1.72
CA ARG A 7 21.92 -15.67 -0.86
C ARG A 7 20.87 -16.59 -0.23
N ALA A 8 19.79 -16.03 0.31
CA ALA A 8 18.72 -16.83 0.90
C ALA A 8 18.08 -17.78 -0.13
N TYR A 9 17.79 -17.27 -1.34
CA TYR A 9 17.25 -18.09 -2.44
C TYR A 9 18.23 -19.14 -2.97
N ARG A 10 19.55 -18.93 -2.81
CA ARG A 10 20.59 -19.92 -3.13
C ARG A 10 20.90 -20.89 -1.98
N GLY A 11 20.18 -20.82 -0.86
CA GLY A 11 20.42 -21.65 0.32
C GLY A 11 21.75 -21.35 1.03
N ARG A 12 22.28 -20.12 0.91
CA ARG A 12 23.54 -19.69 1.53
C ARG A 12 23.36 -18.45 2.43
N PRO A 13 22.40 -18.43 3.37
CA PRO A 13 22.15 -17.27 4.21
C PRO A 13 23.33 -16.99 5.16
N LEU A 14 23.66 -15.72 5.36
CA LEU A 14 24.70 -15.28 6.30
C LEU A 14 24.10 -14.61 7.54
N ALA A 15 23.23 -13.63 7.33
CA ALA A 15 22.59 -12.88 8.41
C ALA A 15 21.33 -13.59 8.94
N GLU A 16 20.92 -13.28 10.18
CA GLU A 16 19.74 -13.91 10.81
C GLU A 16 18.44 -13.72 10.01
N TRP A 17 18.21 -12.54 9.43
CA TRP A 17 17.04 -12.31 8.58
C TRP A 17 17.11 -13.12 7.27
N GLU A 18 18.31 -13.39 6.74
CA GLU A 18 18.51 -14.24 5.56
C GLU A 18 18.19 -15.70 5.91
N LYS A 19 18.57 -16.17 7.11
CA LYS A 19 18.22 -17.51 7.61
C LYS A 19 16.72 -17.66 7.80
N GLY A 20 16.06 -16.63 8.34
CA GLY A 20 14.60 -16.59 8.46
C GLY A 20 13.89 -16.64 7.10
N LEU A 21 14.42 -15.91 6.10
CA LEU A 21 13.91 -15.98 4.73
C LEU A 21 14.13 -17.37 4.12
N ALA A 22 15.34 -17.94 4.23
CA ALA A 22 15.62 -19.29 3.74
C ALA A 22 14.68 -20.35 4.36
N TRP A 23 14.46 -20.29 5.68
CA TRP A 23 13.49 -21.13 6.38
C TRP A 23 12.06 -21.00 5.82
N ALA A 24 11.65 -19.80 5.42
CA ALA A 24 10.35 -19.58 4.79
C ALA A 24 10.30 -20.14 3.37
N LEU A 25 11.37 -19.97 2.59
CA LEU A 25 11.47 -20.48 1.21
C LEU A 25 11.43 -22.01 1.12
N GLU A 26 11.84 -22.72 2.18
CA GLU A 26 11.67 -24.18 2.29
C GLU A 26 10.19 -24.62 2.42
N ARG A 27 9.29 -23.72 2.83
CA ARG A 27 7.90 -24.04 3.21
C ARG A 27 6.87 -23.48 2.24
N TRP A 28 7.20 -22.36 1.60
CA TRP A 28 6.28 -21.63 0.74
C TRP A 28 6.97 -21.21 -0.55
N ASP A 29 6.25 -21.33 -1.66
CA ASP A 29 6.69 -20.86 -2.97
C ASP A 29 6.58 -19.33 -3.07
N ILE A 30 7.47 -18.63 -2.35
CA ILE A 30 7.52 -17.17 -2.34
C ILE A 30 8.23 -16.72 -3.63
N PRO A 31 7.56 -15.95 -4.52
CA PRO A 31 8.10 -15.65 -5.84
C PRO A 31 9.32 -14.73 -5.76
N PHE A 32 10.45 -15.17 -6.34
CA PHE A 32 11.68 -14.39 -6.40
C PHE A 32 11.47 -13.05 -7.14
N GLU A 33 10.64 -13.06 -8.18
CA GLU A 33 10.29 -11.90 -8.99
C GLU A 33 9.62 -10.80 -8.16
N ALA A 34 8.92 -11.14 -7.08
CA ALA A 34 8.35 -10.13 -6.19
C ALA A 34 9.44 -9.33 -5.48
N PHE A 35 10.54 -9.98 -5.07
CA PHE A 35 11.68 -9.28 -4.48
C PHE A 35 12.42 -8.44 -5.53
N LEU A 36 12.52 -8.93 -6.77
CA LEU A 36 13.12 -8.18 -7.87
C LEU A 36 12.37 -6.87 -8.13
N HIS A 37 11.05 -6.93 -8.28
CA HIS A 37 10.24 -5.72 -8.45
C HIS A 37 10.28 -4.80 -7.23
N MET A 38 10.36 -5.36 -6.01
CA MET A 38 10.56 -4.56 -4.80
C MET A 38 11.89 -3.80 -4.80
N ARG A 39 12.96 -4.45 -5.27
CA ARG A 39 14.26 -3.80 -5.47
C ARG A 39 14.14 -2.62 -6.44
N GLU A 40 13.46 -2.80 -7.56
CA GLU A 40 13.24 -1.72 -8.55
C GLU A 40 12.47 -0.54 -7.94
N GLY A 41 11.47 -0.82 -7.10
CA GLY A 41 10.77 0.20 -6.32
C GLY A 41 11.72 0.98 -5.41
N PHE A 42 12.52 0.28 -4.61
CA PHE A 42 13.50 0.92 -3.72
C PHE A 42 14.56 1.72 -4.44
N GLN A 43 14.94 1.33 -5.66
CA GLN A 43 15.86 2.12 -6.48
C GLN A 43 15.28 3.49 -6.83
N THR A 44 13.96 3.60 -7.00
CA THR A 44 13.27 4.88 -7.22
C THR A 44 13.45 5.82 -6.02
N ASP A 45 13.51 5.28 -4.80
CA ASP A 45 13.64 6.07 -3.56
C ASP A 45 15.08 6.53 -3.25
N LEU A 46 16.08 6.08 -4.03
CA LEU A 46 17.49 6.45 -3.81
C LEU A 46 17.81 7.87 -4.29
N GLY A 47 16.94 8.47 -5.11
CA GLY A 47 17.09 9.83 -5.63
C GLY A 47 15.84 10.69 -5.38
N PRO A 48 15.79 11.89 -5.98
CA PRO A 48 14.59 12.71 -5.98
C PRO A 48 13.43 11.94 -6.62
N VAL A 49 12.28 11.93 -5.96
CA VAL A 49 11.09 11.26 -6.50
C VAL A 49 10.19 12.28 -7.18
N ARG A 50 9.95 12.10 -8.47
CA ARG A 50 9.02 12.90 -9.29
C ARG A 50 8.29 11.98 -10.25
N LEU A 51 7.10 11.51 -9.87
CA LEU A 51 6.32 10.61 -10.71
C LEU A 51 5.56 11.41 -11.77
N GLY A 52 5.71 11.05 -13.04
CA GLY A 52 5.13 11.78 -14.16
C GLY A 52 3.62 11.56 -14.32
N THR A 53 3.15 10.34 -14.05
CA THR A 53 1.78 9.88 -14.36
C THR A 53 1.13 9.07 -13.24
N GLU A 54 -0.21 8.98 -13.24
CA GLU A 54 -0.95 8.07 -12.35
C GLU A 54 -0.49 6.61 -12.51
N ALA A 55 -0.16 6.19 -13.74
CA ALA A 55 0.33 4.85 -14.01
C ALA A 55 1.70 4.58 -13.35
N GLU A 56 2.59 5.57 -13.32
CA GLU A 56 3.85 5.50 -12.58
C GLU A 56 3.63 5.39 -11.08
N LEU A 57 2.71 6.17 -10.52
CA LEU A 57 2.31 6.05 -9.11
C LEU A 57 1.80 4.65 -8.78
N LEU A 58 0.89 4.10 -9.59
CA LEU A 58 0.33 2.76 -9.32
C LEU A 58 1.39 1.66 -9.49
N ARG A 59 2.32 1.80 -10.43
CA ARG A 59 3.48 0.92 -10.60
C ARG A 59 4.41 0.98 -9.40
N TYR A 60 4.71 2.17 -8.90
CA TYR A 60 5.50 2.35 -7.68
C TYR A 60 4.80 1.67 -6.49
N CYS A 61 3.50 1.91 -6.28
CA CYS A 61 2.71 1.24 -5.25
C CYS A 61 2.72 -0.29 -5.39
N TYR A 62 2.73 -0.82 -6.61
CA TYR A 62 2.90 -2.25 -6.85
C TYR A 62 4.27 -2.72 -6.40
N GLN A 63 5.34 -2.06 -6.85
CA GLN A 63 6.72 -2.44 -6.55
C GLN A 63 7.01 -2.46 -5.05
N VAL A 64 6.63 -1.43 -4.29
CA VAL A 64 7.01 -1.34 -2.87
C VAL A 64 6.02 -1.98 -1.90
N ALA A 65 4.79 -2.28 -2.32
CA ALA A 65 3.77 -2.86 -1.44
C ALA A 65 2.91 -3.96 -2.08
N GLY A 66 2.56 -3.85 -3.36
CA GLY A 66 1.87 -4.94 -4.08
C GLY A 66 2.69 -6.23 -4.09
N THR A 67 4.02 -6.14 -4.25
CA THR A 67 4.97 -7.24 -4.15
C THR A 67 4.93 -7.94 -2.79
N VAL A 68 4.73 -7.20 -1.69
CA VAL A 68 4.53 -7.78 -0.35
C VAL A 68 3.28 -8.66 -0.35
N GLY A 69 2.20 -8.22 -1.00
CA GLY A 69 1.00 -9.03 -1.20
C GLY A 69 1.30 -10.36 -1.92
N ARG A 70 2.16 -10.33 -2.96
CA ARG A 70 2.62 -11.53 -3.66
C ARG A 70 3.41 -12.47 -2.76
N MET A 71 4.34 -11.92 -1.97
CA MET A 71 5.17 -12.71 -1.04
C MET A 71 4.33 -13.36 0.07
N MET A 72 3.31 -12.67 0.57
CA MET A 72 2.47 -13.14 1.67
C MET A 72 1.38 -14.13 1.24
N THR A 73 0.99 -14.13 -0.04
CA THR A 73 -0.09 -14.99 -0.55
C THR A 73 0.16 -16.49 -0.33
N PRO A 74 1.33 -17.08 -0.69
CA PRO A 74 1.57 -18.50 -0.45
C PRO A 74 1.63 -18.82 1.04
N ILE A 75 2.15 -17.91 1.87
CA ILE A 75 2.19 -18.04 3.34
C ILE A 75 0.77 -18.10 3.93
N ALA A 76 -0.13 -17.26 3.41
CA ALA A 76 -1.54 -17.25 3.79
C ALA A 76 -2.35 -18.42 3.19
N GLY A 77 -1.74 -19.27 2.35
CA GLY A 77 -2.37 -20.41 1.68
C GLY A 77 -3.30 -20.04 0.53
N GLY A 78 -3.11 -18.87 -0.08
CA GLY A 78 -3.88 -18.41 -1.24
C GLY A 78 -3.26 -18.82 -2.58
N GLY A 79 -4.09 -18.91 -3.64
CA GLY A 79 -3.65 -19.16 -5.02
C GLY A 79 -3.57 -17.89 -5.87
N LYS A 80 -3.48 -18.03 -7.20
CA LYS A 80 -3.32 -16.91 -8.15
C LYS A 80 -4.40 -15.82 -8.03
N GLU A 81 -5.65 -16.20 -7.80
CA GLU A 81 -6.74 -15.24 -7.59
C GLU A 81 -6.54 -14.43 -6.30
N ALA A 82 -6.11 -15.09 -5.23
CA ALA A 82 -5.78 -14.42 -3.97
C ALA A 82 -4.59 -13.46 -4.15
N GLU A 83 -3.59 -13.86 -4.95
CA GLU A 83 -2.40 -13.04 -5.26
C GLU A 83 -2.79 -11.74 -5.94
N ALA A 84 -3.61 -11.81 -7.01
CA ALA A 84 -4.08 -10.62 -7.72
C ALA A 84 -4.81 -9.64 -6.78
N ARG A 85 -5.61 -10.16 -5.85
CA ARG A 85 -6.34 -9.37 -4.85
C ARG A 85 -5.40 -8.81 -3.77
N ALA A 86 -4.42 -9.60 -3.32
CA ALA A 86 -3.40 -9.16 -2.36
C ALA A 86 -2.54 -8.03 -2.92
N VAL A 87 -2.21 -8.08 -4.21
CA VAL A 87 -1.51 -6.99 -4.92
C VAL A 87 -2.32 -5.70 -4.86
N LYS A 88 -3.63 -5.74 -5.18
CA LYS A 88 -4.51 -4.56 -5.10
C LYS A 88 -4.57 -4.00 -3.69
N LEU A 89 -4.64 -4.88 -2.69
CA LEU A 89 -4.65 -4.46 -1.29
C LEU A 89 -3.35 -3.76 -0.89
N GLY A 90 -2.20 -4.30 -1.29
CA GLY A 90 -0.88 -3.67 -1.08
C GLY A 90 -0.79 -2.29 -1.75
N GLN A 91 -1.25 -2.18 -3.00
CA GLN A 91 -1.31 -0.89 -3.70
C GLN A 91 -2.20 0.12 -2.98
N ALA A 92 -3.37 -0.30 -2.48
CA ALA A 92 -4.30 0.57 -1.73
C ALA A 92 -3.64 1.12 -0.45
N MET A 93 -2.95 0.26 0.29
CA MET A 93 -2.23 0.64 1.51
C MET A 93 -1.09 1.60 1.23
N GLN A 94 -0.32 1.38 0.16
CA GLN A 94 0.76 2.30 -0.20
C GLN A 94 0.25 3.64 -0.72
N LEU A 95 -0.80 3.63 -1.53
CA LEU A 95 -1.44 4.88 -1.97
C LEU A 95 -1.97 5.66 -0.75
N THR A 96 -2.50 4.96 0.26
CA THR A 96 -2.90 5.59 1.52
C THR A 96 -1.71 6.19 2.29
N ASN A 97 -0.55 5.53 2.31
CA ASN A 97 0.67 6.09 2.91
C ASN A 97 1.08 7.38 2.21
N ILE A 98 1.15 7.36 0.87
CA ILE A 98 1.50 8.53 0.06
C ILE A 98 0.53 9.69 0.32
N LEU A 99 -0.78 9.42 0.34
CA LEU A 99 -1.78 10.44 0.65
C LEU A 99 -1.74 10.92 2.10
N ARG A 100 -1.24 10.12 3.04
CA ARG A 100 -1.10 10.54 4.44
C ARG A 100 0.11 11.46 4.64
N ASP A 101 1.20 11.17 3.93
CA ASP A 101 2.54 11.66 4.27
C ASP A 101 3.06 12.74 3.28
N VAL A 102 2.20 13.35 2.46
CA VAL A 102 2.59 14.37 1.45
C VAL A 102 3.50 15.46 2.04
N GLY A 103 3.17 16.02 3.21
CA GLY A 103 4.02 17.02 3.87
C GLY A 103 5.40 16.49 4.26
N GLU A 104 5.46 15.34 4.94
CA GLU A 104 6.72 14.69 5.35
C GLU A 104 7.59 14.30 4.13
N ASP A 105 6.95 13.90 3.03
CA ASP A 105 7.65 13.56 1.78
C ASP A 105 8.26 14.80 1.12
N LEU A 106 7.55 15.95 1.15
CA LEU A 106 8.06 17.22 0.62
C LEU A 106 9.29 17.71 1.37
N GLU A 107 9.35 17.53 2.69
CA GLU A 107 10.54 17.85 3.51
C GLU A 107 11.78 17.04 3.09
N ARG A 108 11.57 15.88 2.48
CA ARG A 108 12.62 14.99 1.96
C ARG A 108 12.88 15.17 0.46
N ASP A 109 12.33 16.23 -0.12
CA ASP A 109 12.33 16.50 -1.56
C ASP A 109 11.74 15.35 -2.40
N ARG A 110 10.69 14.71 -1.90
CA ARG A 110 9.95 13.64 -2.59
C ARG A 110 8.54 14.10 -2.95
N VAL A 111 8.16 13.88 -4.21
CA VAL A 111 6.80 14.16 -4.70
C VAL A 111 6.30 12.92 -5.42
N TYR A 112 5.54 12.10 -4.67
CA TYR A 112 4.87 10.92 -5.21
C TYR A 112 3.55 11.24 -5.92
N LEU A 113 2.96 12.41 -5.67
CA LEU A 113 1.78 12.88 -6.40
C LEU A 113 2.14 13.07 -7.89
N PRO A 114 1.37 12.50 -8.84
CA PRO A 114 1.72 12.57 -10.26
C PRO A 114 1.74 14.01 -10.79
N LEU A 115 2.79 14.36 -11.53
CA LEU A 115 2.96 15.70 -12.10
C LEU A 115 1.87 16.07 -13.09
N ASP A 116 1.37 15.11 -13.87
CA ASP A 116 0.23 15.33 -14.78
C ASP A 116 -1.05 15.67 -14.04
N LEU A 117 -1.34 14.98 -12.94
CA LEU A 117 -2.51 15.22 -12.12
C LEU A 117 -2.40 16.52 -11.32
N LEU A 118 -1.20 16.87 -10.83
CA LEU A 118 -0.94 18.17 -10.22
C LEU A 118 -1.30 19.30 -11.19
N ARG A 119 -0.79 19.25 -12.43
CA ARG A 119 -1.14 20.22 -13.48
C ARG A 119 -2.63 20.22 -13.81
N ALA A 120 -3.24 19.04 -13.98
CA ALA A 120 -4.66 18.92 -14.33
C ALA A 120 -5.59 19.51 -13.26
N HIS A 121 -5.17 19.54 -12.00
CA HIS A 121 -5.92 20.14 -10.89
C HIS A 121 -5.44 21.55 -10.52
N GLY A 122 -4.52 22.15 -11.28
CA GLY A 122 -3.98 23.48 -11.00
C GLY A 122 -3.23 23.58 -9.67
N VAL A 123 -2.46 22.54 -9.32
CA VAL A 123 -1.68 22.47 -8.08
C VAL A 123 -0.20 22.64 -8.40
N GLU A 124 0.38 23.72 -7.87
CA GLU A 124 1.82 23.96 -7.94
C GLU A 124 2.54 23.32 -6.76
N VAL A 125 3.75 22.80 -6.96
CA VAL A 125 4.52 22.16 -5.88
C VAL A 125 4.90 23.18 -4.80
N GLU A 126 5.09 24.43 -5.18
CA GLU A 126 5.39 25.56 -4.31
C GLU A 126 4.22 25.86 -3.36
N ASP A 127 2.98 25.67 -3.79
CA ASP A 127 1.80 25.76 -2.92
C ASP A 127 1.86 24.65 -1.85
N LEU A 128 2.21 23.44 -2.25
CA LEU A 128 2.32 22.31 -1.33
C LEU A 128 3.42 22.54 -0.29
N ARG A 129 4.60 23.00 -0.73
CA ARG A 129 5.74 23.34 0.16
C ARG A 129 5.41 24.48 1.12
N ALA A 130 4.57 25.42 0.70
CA ALA A 130 4.09 26.49 1.56
C ALA A 130 2.92 26.09 2.46
N GLY A 131 2.51 24.81 2.45
CA GLY A 131 1.41 24.30 3.28
C GLY A 131 0.02 24.76 2.83
N ARG A 132 -0.15 25.21 1.57
CA ARG A 132 -1.42 25.73 1.07
C ARG A 132 -2.33 24.60 0.58
N VAL A 133 -3.40 24.33 1.33
CA VAL A 133 -4.44 23.36 0.97
C VAL A 133 -5.49 24.01 0.04
N THR A 134 -5.15 24.13 -1.24
CA THR A 134 -6.01 24.77 -2.27
C THR A 134 -7.22 23.90 -2.65
N PRO A 135 -8.28 24.46 -3.29
CA PRO A 135 -9.38 23.67 -3.83
C PRO A 135 -8.93 22.61 -4.84
N GLY A 136 -7.96 22.94 -5.71
CA GLY A 136 -7.35 22.01 -6.66
C GLY A 136 -6.67 20.84 -5.97
N TYR A 137 -5.91 21.11 -4.91
CA TYR A 137 -5.28 20.06 -4.11
C TYR A 137 -6.30 19.13 -3.45
N ARG A 138 -7.37 19.68 -2.87
CA ARG A 138 -8.46 18.87 -2.28
C ARG A 138 -9.13 17.98 -3.32
N ALA A 139 -9.33 18.48 -4.54
CA ALA A 139 -9.89 17.71 -5.64
C ALA A 139 -8.95 16.56 -6.08
N LEU A 140 -7.65 16.83 -6.21
CA LEU A 140 -6.63 15.81 -6.50
C LEU A 140 -6.60 14.72 -5.43
N MET A 141 -6.61 15.11 -4.15
CA MET A 141 -6.62 14.18 -3.03
C MET A 141 -7.88 13.31 -3.01
N ALA A 142 -9.05 13.88 -3.31
CA ALA A 142 -10.29 13.12 -3.43
C ALA A 142 -10.27 12.13 -4.61
N HIS A 143 -9.69 12.51 -5.75
CA HIS A 143 -9.50 11.61 -6.90
C HIS A 143 -8.65 10.39 -6.52
N LEU A 144 -7.48 10.61 -5.92
CA LEU A 144 -6.58 9.54 -5.50
C LEU A 144 -7.13 8.72 -4.32
N GLU A 145 -7.88 9.34 -3.41
CA GLU A 145 -8.65 8.63 -2.37
C GLU A 145 -9.65 7.66 -3.01
N GLY A 146 -10.40 8.11 -4.04
CA GLY A 146 -11.33 7.26 -4.79
C GLY A 146 -10.65 6.03 -5.37
N LYS A 147 -9.44 6.19 -5.93
CA LYS A 147 -8.60 5.09 -6.43
C LYS A 147 -8.20 4.12 -5.32
N ALA A 148 -7.69 4.62 -4.19
CA ALA A 148 -7.34 3.78 -3.05
C ALA A 148 -8.55 2.99 -2.53
N ARG A 149 -9.73 3.62 -2.44
CA ARG A 149 -10.97 2.97 -2.01
C ARG A 149 -11.42 1.86 -2.97
N ALA A 150 -11.31 2.07 -4.28
CA ALA A 150 -11.58 1.03 -5.27
C ALA A 150 -10.63 -0.17 -5.10
N LEU A 151 -9.32 0.09 -4.97
CA LEU A 151 -8.32 -0.94 -4.72
C LEU A 151 -8.58 -1.70 -3.40
N TYR A 152 -9.02 -1.02 -2.33
CA TYR A 152 -9.42 -1.68 -1.09
C TYR A 152 -10.61 -2.62 -1.28
N ARG A 153 -11.65 -2.21 -2.03
CA ARG A 153 -12.80 -3.08 -2.31
C ARG A 153 -12.35 -4.33 -3.06
N GLU A 154 -11.57 -4.15 -4.12
CA GLU A 154 -11.03 -5.26 -4.90
C GLU A 154 -10.15 -6.18 -4.04
N GLY A 155 -9.24 -5.62 -3.24
CA GLY A 155 -8.32 -6.41 -2.42
C GLY A 155 -9.00 -7.18 -1.28
N LEU A 156 -9.96 -6.55 -0.60
CA LEU A 156 -10.71 -7.18 0.50
C LEU A 156 -11.61 -8.33 0.04
N ALA A 157 -12.08 -8.32 -1.21
CA ALA A 157 -12.79 -9.47 -1.80
C ALA A 157 -11.90 -10.73 -1.87
N GLY A 158 -10.57 -10.58 -1.85
CA GLY A 158 -9.61 -11.68 -1.83
C GLY A 158 -9.54 -12.46 -0.52
N LEU A 159 -10.06 -11.92 0.59
CA LEU A 159 -9.90 -12.52 1.92
C LEU A 159 -10.46 -13.96 2.02
N GLY A 160 -11.53 -14.26 1.27
CA GLY A 160 -12.15 -15.59 1.25
C GLY A 160 -11.26 -16.68 0.69
N HIS A 161 -10.27 -16.32 -0.14
CA HIS A 161 -9.36 -17.26 -0.79
C HIS A 161 -8.15 -17.64 0.08
N LEU A 162 -7.95 -16.98 1.23
CA LEU A 162 -6.83 -17.26 2.14
C LEU A 162 -7.18 -18.39 3.11
N LYS A 163 -6.23 -19.24 3.52
CA LYS A 163 -6.46 -20.30 4.52
C LYS A 163 -6.22 -19.81 5.94
N VAL A 164 -5.26 -18.91 6.14
CA VAL A 164 -4.88 -18.35 7.44
C VAL A 164 -4.72 -16.83 7.37
N GLY A 165 -4.65 -16.17 8.53
CA GLY A 165 -4.32 -14.74 8.60
C GLY A 165 -5.40 -13.75 8.16
N ARG A 166 -6.59 -14.22 7.73
CA ARG A 166 -7.70 -13.37 7.24
C ARG A 166 -8.02 -12.18 8.14
N ALA A 167 -8.19 -12.43 9.44
CA ALA A 167 -8.55 -11.39 10.41
C ALA A 167 -7.45 -10.33 10.59
N ALA A 168 -6.18 -10.76 10.62
CA ALA A 168 -5.04 -9.85 10.73
C ALA A 168 -4.92 -8.96 9.48
N ILE A 169 -5.05 -9.55 8.29
CA ILE A 169 -5.01 -8.82 7.02
C ILE A 169 -6.20 -7.85 6.92
N ALA A 170 -7.41 -8.29 7.26
CA ALA A 170 -8.59 -7.44 7.29
C ALA A 170 -8.41 -6.26 8.27
N LEU A 171 -7.86 -6.52 9.46
CA LEU A 171 -7.62 -5.48 10.46
C LEU A 171 -6.59 -4.45 9.98
N ALA A 172 -5.48 -4.91 9.37
CA ALA A 172 -4.48 -4.01 8.79
C ALA A 172 -5.09 -3.13 7.69
N ALA A 173 -5.85 -3.74 6.78
CA ALA A 173 -6.54 -3.04 5.69
C ALA A 173 -7.54 -1.99 6.21
N LEU A 174 -8.36 -2.34 7.21
CA LEU A 174 -9.35 -1.43 7.79
C LEU A 174 -8.70 -0.26 8.54
N GLN A 175 -7.58 -0.50 9.23
CA GLN A 175 -6.83 0.57 9.88
C GLN A 175 -6.32 1.58 8.87
N TYR A 176 -5.70 1.11 7.79
CA TYR A 176 -5.23 2.02 6.75
C TYR A 176 -6.40 2.72 6.03
N ARG A 177 -7.48 2.00 5.70
CA ARG A 177 -8.66 2.63 5.10
C ARG A 177 -9.26 3.74 6.00
N GLY A 178 -9.20 3.58 7.32
CA GLY A 178 -9.65 4.61 8.27
C GLY A 178 -8.80 5.90 8.22
N ILE A 179 -7.54 5.84 7.77
CA ILE A 179 -6.70 7.03 7.55
C ILE A 179 -7.28 7.89 6.42
N LEU A 180 -7.83 7.27 5.37
CA LEU A 180 -8.50 8.02 4.29
C LEU A 180 -9.70 8.80 4.81
N ASP A 181 -10.49 8.22 5.71
CA ASP A 181 -11.60 8.92 6.35
C ASP A 181 -11.10 10.13 7.17
N LYS A 182 -9.98 10.00 7.87
CA LYS A 182 -9.35 11.11 8.60
C LYS A 182 -8.87 12.22 7.67
N LEU A 183 -8.20 11.85 6.58
CA LEU A 183 -7.75 12.81 5.57
C LEU A 183 -8.94 13.60 5.02
N ARG A 184 -10.00 12.92 4.60
CA ARG A 184 -11.21 13.57 4.10
C ARG A 184 -11.88 14.48 5.13
N LEU A 185 -12.03 14.03 6.37
CA LEU A 185 -12.64 14.83 7.46
C LEU A 185 -11.81 16.05 7.86
N SER A 186 -10.48 15.98 7.72
CA SER A 186 -9.59 17.14 7.90
C SER A 186 -9.58 18.09 6.71
N GLY A 187 -10.32 17.77 5.64
CA GLY A 187 -10.27 18.53 4.39
C GLY A 187 -8.94 18.40 3.66
N TYR A 188 -8.25 17.27 3.82
CA TYR A 188 -6.92 16.97 3.30
C TYR A 188 -5.83 17.93 3.79
N ASP A 189 -5.91 18.42 5.02
CA ASP A 189 -4.82 19.16 5.65
C ASP A 189 -3.74 18.21 6.17
N ASN A 190 -2.98 17.64 5.23
CA ASN A 190 -1.89 16.68 5.44
C ASN A 190 -0.50 17.24 5.05
N LEU A 191 -0.42 18.54 4.75
CA LEU A 191 0.84 19.22 4.39
C LEU A 191 1.62 19.64 5.63
N GLY A 192 0.94 20.00 6.72
CA GLY A 192 1.56 20.37 8.00
C GLY A 192 1.24 19.43 9.16
N ARG A 193 0.39 18.42 8.95
CA ARG A 193 -0.08 17.52 10.01
C ARG A 193 -0.25 16.10 9.49
N ARG A 194 0.16 15.11 10.28
CA ARG A 194 -0.01 13.70 9.91
C ARG A 194 -1.32 13.12 10.43
N ALA A 195 -2.15 12.59 9.52
CA ALA A 195 -3.38 11.89 9.89
C ALA A 195 -3.07 10.52 10.51
N HIS A 196 -3.60 10.23 11.70
CA HIS A 196 -3.46 8.94 12.36
C HIS A 196 -4.76 8.51 13.04
N LEU A 197 -4.97 7.20 13.17
CA LEU A 197 -6.03 6.65 14.00
C LEU A 197 -5.60 6.60 15.47
N LYS A 198 -6.46 7.09 16.36
CA LYS A 198 -6.32 6.98 17.81
C LYS A 198 -6.52 5.52 18.26
N ALA A 199 -6.01 5.18 19.45
CA ALA A 199 -6.08 3.81 19.96
C ALA A 199 -7.51 3.26 20.03
N TRP A 200 -8.48 4.06 20.47
CA TRP A 200 -9.89 3.64 20.52
C TRP A 200 -10.51 3.42 19.14
N GLU A 201 -10.09 4.19 18.13
CA GLU A 201 -10.57 4.03 16.75
C GLU A 201 -10.08 2.71 16.18
N ARG A 202 -8.83 2.32 16.48
CA ARG A 202 -8.29 1.00 16.13
C ARG A 202 -9.07 -0.12 16.83
N ALA A 203 -9.42 0.06 18.10
CA ALA A 203 -10.21 -0.92 18.84
C ALA A 203 -11.61 -1.15 18.22
N LEU A 204 -12.28 -0.09 17.76
CA LEU A 204 -13.58 -0.18 17.08
C LEU A 204 -13.53 -0.93 15.74
N LEU A 205 -12.34 -1.14 15.16
CA LEU A 205 -12.17 -1.90 13.93
C LEU A 205 -12.08 -3.42 14.17
N LEU A 206 -11.81 -3.87 15.40
CA LEU A 206 -11.66 -5.30 15.72
C LEU A 206 -12.92 -6.12 15.37
N PRO A 207 -14.14 -5.71 15.75
CA PRO A 207 -15.34 -6.48 15.39
C PRO A 207 -15.58 -6.51 13.87
N LYS A 208 -15.32 -5.39 13.19
CA LYS A 208 -15.47 -5.28 11.72
C LYS A 208 -14.47 -6.16 10.99
N ALA A 209 -13.23 -6.25 11.46
CA ALA A 209 -12.19 -7.11 10.91
C ALA A 209 -12.55 -8.59 11.07
N PHE A 210 -13.07 -8.97 12.24
CA PHE A 210 -13.53 -10.33 12.49
C PHE A 210 -14.72 -10.68 11.57
N LEU A 211 -15.69 -9.78 11.42
CA LEU A 211 -16.83 -9.98 10.52
C LEU A 211 -16.39 -10.12 9.06
N ALA A 212 -15.50 -9.25 8.58
CA ALA A 212 -14.96 -9.32 7.22
C ALA A 212 -14.14 -10.60 6.97
N ALA A 213 -13.45 -11.13 7.98
CA ALA A 213 -12.76 -12.41 7.88
C ALA A 213 -13.71 -13.61 7.85
N ARG A 214 -14.83 -13.53 8.59
CA ARG A 214 -15.84 -14.59 8.69
C ARG A 214 -16.80 -14.60 7.50
N PHE A 215 -17.11 -13.43 6.96
CA PHE A 215 -18.01 -13.18 5.84
C PHE A 215 -17.33 -12.20 4.87
N PRO A 216 -16.35 -12.69 4.07
CA PRO A 216 -15.65 -11.84 3.13
C PRO A 216 -16.63 -11.26 2.10
N PRO A 217 -16.48 -9.97 1.72
CA PRO A 217 -17.34 -9.37 0.72
C PRO A 217 -17.23 -10.15 -0.59
N ARG A 218 -18.38 -10.45 -1.21
CA ARG A 218 -18.40 -11.16 -2.50
C ARG A 218 -17.73 -10.31 -3.58
N PRO A 219 -16.95 -10.91 -4.50
CA PRO A 219 -16.52 -10.20 -5.70
C PRO A 219 -17.77 -9.80 -6.50
N GLU A 220 -17.82 -8.56 -6.99
CA GLU A 220 -18.81 -8.19 -8.00
C GLU A 220 -18.61 -9.09 -9.24
N GLY A 221 -19.65 -9.85 -9.63
CA GLY A 221 -19.63 -10.72 -10.82
C GLY A 221 -19.54 -12.24 -10.59
N SER A 222 -19.81 -12.75 -9.38
CA SER A 222 -20.08 -14.20 -9.19
C SER A 222 -21.59 -14.46 -9.09
N PRO A 223 -22.12 -15.50 -9.75
CA PRO A 223 -23.54 -15.84 -9.70
C PRO A 223 -24.07 -16.11 -8.28
#